data_AF-A0A496VYP7-F1
#
_entry.id   AF-A0A496VYP7-F1
#
_cell.length_a   1.000
_cell.length_b   1.000
_cell.length_c   1.000
_cell.angle_alpha   90.00
_cell.angle_beta   90.00
_cell.angle_gamma   90.00
#
_symmetry.space_group_name_H-M   'P 1'
#
loop_
_entity.id
_entity.type
_entity.pdbx_description
1 polymer ?
#
loop_
_entity_poly.entity_id
_entity_poly.type
_entity_poly.pdbx_seq_one_letter_code
_entity_poly.pdbx_strand_id
1 'polypeptide(L)'
;MKKIPLLIISICLLVGCSEENQPSQTVNNEVNNFVQSTAPNLLTKIDNLSKTIGEVDTKIQKLTELQNRFPDQKQVTQPRINKWNRVRTQLTRTQKDIQFQIERAYVIYKTEQEIEGTEQFTATAKALIEKADEALNIAKSMTEVIEESAHY
;
A
#
# COMPACT_ATOMS: atom_id res chain seq x y z
N MET A 1 50.85 48.08 11.25
CA MET A 1 50.35 46.99 12.10
C MET A 1 48.85 47.15 12.30
N LYS A 2 48.04 46.30 11.67
CA LYS A 2 46.59 46.22 11.92
C LYS A 2 46.21 44.74 12.02
N LYS A 3 45.71 44.34 13.20
CA LYS A 3 45.12 43.03 13.47
C LYS A 3 43.67 43.07 12.98
N ILE A 4 43.22 42.07 12.23
CA ILE A 4 41.80 41.80 11.99
C ILE A 4 41.56 40.28 12.16
N PRO A 5 40.51 39.85 12.88
CA PRO A 5 40.41 38.51 13.46
C PRO A 5 39.55 37.53 12.63
N LEU A 6 39.90 36.26 12.78
CA LEU A 6 39.04 35.11 13.11
C LEU A 6 37.64 34.98 12.42
N LEU A 7 37.60 34.10 11.41
CA LEU A 7 36.80 32.87 11.34
C LEU A 7 35.26 32.98 11.47
N ILE A 8 34.55 32.73 10.35
CA ILE A 8 33.34 31.88 10.33
C ILE A 8 33.43 30.98 9.09
N ILE A 9 33.90 29.75 9.29
CA ILE A 9 33.76 28.65 8.32
C ILE A 9 32.30 28.21 8.43
N SER A 10 31.49 28.58 7.43
CA SER A 10 30.13 28.08 7.29
C SER A 10 30.17 26.64 6.81
N ILE A 11 30.17 25.70 7.76
CA ILE A 11 29.92 24.28 7.51
C ILE A 11 28.43 24.14 7.18
N CYS A 12 28.09 24.11 5.89
CA CYS A 12 26.79 23.63 5.45
C CYS A 12 26.71 22.13 5.77
N LEU A 13 26.04 21.84 6.89
CA LEU A 13 25.62 20.50 7.27
C LEU A 13 24.71 19.94 6.18
N LEU A 14 25.20 18.87 5.56
CA LEU A 14 24.48 17.68 5.12
C LEU A 14 23.01 17.65 5.56
N VAL A 15 22.12 18.14 4.70
CA VAL A 15 20.76 17.62 4.62
C VAL A 15 20.73 16.80 3.33
N GLY A 16 21.28 15.59 3.43
CA GLY A 16 20.93 14.54 2.49
C GLY A 16 19.45 14.23 2.72
N CYS A 17 18.57 14.87 1.96
CA CYS A 17 17.23 14.38 1.76
C CYS A 17 17.38 12.95 1.23
N SER A 18 17.10 11.96 2.08
CA SER A 18 16.93 10.60 1.61
C SER A 18 15.71 10.60 0.70
N GLU A 19 15.95 10.70 -0.61
CA GLU A 19 14.97 10.31 -1.62
C GLU A 19 14.55 8.89 -1.29
N GLU A 20 13.32 8.74 -0.83
CA GLU A 20 12.66 7.45 -0.73
C GLU A 20 12.60 6.90 -2.15
N ASN A 21 13.53 6.00 -2.49
CA ASN A 21 13.72 5.47 -3.84
C ASN A 21 12.47 4.70 -4.27
N GLN A 22 11.47 5.39 -4.81
CA GLN A 22 10.35 4.75 -5.47
C GLN A 22 10.87 4.04 -6.74
N PRO A 23 10.37 2.82 -7.02
CA PRO A 23 10.71 2.14 -8.26
C PRO A 23 10.36 3.03 -9.46
N SER A 24 11.25 3.07 -10.45
CA SER A 24 10.97 3.80 -11.69
C SER A 24 9.71 3.24 -12.38
N GLN A 25 9.06 4.05 -13.22
CA GLN A 25 7.91 3.59 -14.01
C GLN A 25 8.24 2.34 -14.84
N THR A 26 9.49 2.21 -15.30
CA THR A 26 9.96 1.02 -16.01
C THR A 26 9.89 -0.24 -15.15
N VAL A 27 10.33 -0.15 -13.88
CA VAL A 27 10.27 -1.29 -12.94
C VAL A 27 8.83 -1.69 -12.65
N ASN A 28 7.92 -0.72 -12.47
CA ASN A 28 6.50 -1.02 -12.26
C ASN A 28 5.88 -1.73 -13.47
N ASN A 29 6.24 -1.36 -14.69
CA ASN A 29 5.74 -2.01 -15.89
C ASN A 29 6.26 -3.45 -16.02
N GLU A 30 7.53 -3.70 -15.69
CA GLU A 30 8.10 -5.05 -15.69
C GLU A 30 7.42 -5.97 -14.66
N VAL A 31 7.23 -5.46 -13.44
CA VAL A 31 6.52 -6.18 -12.37
C VAL A 31 5.08 -6.48 -12.78
N ASN A 32 4.36 -5.51 -13.36
CA ASN A 32 3.00 -5.73 -13.84
C ASN A 32 2.93 -6.77 -14.96
N ASN A 33 3.86 -6.73 -15.92
CA ASN A 33 3.94 -7.75 -16.98
C ASN A 33 4.21 -9.14 -16.41
N PHE A 34 5.07 -9.23 -15.39
CA PHE A 34 5.34 -10.46 -14.66
C PHE A 34 4.07 -11.00 -13.97
N VAL A 35 3.32 -10.17 -13.25
CA VAL A 35 2.07 -10.63 -12.62
C VAL A 35 1.02 -10.97 -13.66
N GLN A 36 0.91 -10.22 -14.76
CA GLN A 36 -0.04 -10.49 -15.84
C GLN A 36 0.20 -11.86 -16.49
N SER A 37 1.45 -12.28 -16.64
CA SER A 37 1.80 -13.57 -17.24
C SER A 37 1.69 -14.75 -16.26
N THR A 38 1.95 -14.52 -14.97
CA THR A 38 2.02 -15.59 -13.96
C THR A 38 0.75 -15.75 -13.13
N ALA A 39 0.03 -14.67 -12.87
CA ALA A 39 -1.18 -14.62 -12.06
C ALA A 39 -2.12 -13.48 -12.48
N PRO A 40 -2.70 -13.53 -13.69
CA PRO A 40 -3.55 -12.45 -14.21
C PRO A 40 -4.74 -12.11 -13.30
N ASN A 41 -5.26 -13.10 -12.56
CA ASN A 41 -6.34 -12.88 -11.60
C ASN A 41 -5.92 -12.02 -10.39
N LEU A 42 -4.62 -11.97 -10.06
CA LEU A 42 -4.12 -11.18 -8.95
C LEU A 42 -4.21 -9.68 -9.25
N LEU A 43 -3.91 -9.26 -10.49
CA LEU A 43 -4.05 -7.85 -10.91
C LEU A 43 -5.50 -7.36 -10.74
N THR A 44 -6.47 -8.13 -11.24
CA THR A 44 -7.90 -7.83 -11.04
C THR A 44 -8.25 -7.69 -9.56
N LYS A 45 -7.66 -8.51 -8.67
CA LYS A 45 -7.93 -8.44 -7.23
C LYS A 45 -7.28 -7.22 -6.58
N ILE A 46 -6.09 -6.81 -7.01
CA ILE A 46 -5.43 -5.56 -6.56
C ILE A 46 -6.23 -4.34 -6.99
N ASP A 47 -6.75 -4.33 -8.22
CA ASP A 47 -7.61 -3.26 -8.73
C ASP A 47 -8.90 -3.17 -7.91
N ASN A 48 -9.53 -4.31 -7.62
CA ASN A 48 -10.70 -4.37 -6.75
C ASN A 48 -10.40 -3.86 -5.33
N LEU A 49 -9.25 -4.22 -4.74
CA LEU A 49 -8.84 -3.71 -3.44
C LEU A 49 -8.66 -2.19 -3.46
N SER A 50 -8.03 -1.65 -4.50
CA SER A 50 -7.84 -0.21 -4.70
C SER A 50 -9.17 0.52 -4.81
N LYS A 51 -10.12 -0.05 -5.57
CA LYS A 51 -11.49 0.47 -5.67
C LYS A 51 -12.19 0.49 -4.31
N THR A 52 -12.12 -0.61 -3.55
CA THR A 52 -12.71 -0.70 -2.21
C THR A 52 -12.13 0.34 -1.25
N ILE A 53 -10.82 0.59 -1.30
CA ILE A 53 -10.18 1.67 -0.51
C ILE A 53 -10.79 3.02 -0.89
N GLY A 54 -10.98 3.31 -2.17
CA GLY A 54 -11.62 4.54 -2.64
C GLY A 54 -13.08 4.69 -2.17
N GLU A 55 -13.84 3.59 -2.14
CA GLU A 55 -15.20 3.56 -1.60
C GLU A 55 -15.22 3.86 -0.09
N VAL A 56 -14.27 3.29 0.67
CA VAL A 56 -14.09 3.57 2.10
C VAL A 56 -13.74 5.04 2.34
N ASP A 57 -12.83 5.61 1.55
CA ASP A 57 -12.44 7.02 1.62
C ASP A 57 -13.65 7.93 1.38
N THR A 58 -14.48 7.59 0.38
CA THR A 58 -15.73 8.29 0.10
C THR A 58 -16.70 8.23 1.28
N LYS A 59 -16.85 7.08 1.95
CA LYS A 59 -17.71 6.92 3.14
C LYS A 59 -17.19 7.79 4.31
N ILE A 60 -15.88 7.81 4.55
CA ILE A 60 -15.25 8.65 5.59
C ILE A 60 -15.49 10.13 5.31
N GLN A 61 -15.31 10.55 4.06
CA GLN A 61 -15.54 11.95 3.65
C GLN A 61 -16.98 12.38 3.94
N LYS A 62 -17.98 11.60 3.50
CA LYS A 62 -19.40 11.90 3.73
C LYS A 62 -19.75 12.00 5.21
N LEU A 63 -19.21 11.11 6.05
CA LEU A 63 -19.42 11.17 7.50
C LEU A 63 -18.77 12.40 8.13
N THR A 64 -17.58 12.78 7.64
CA THR A 64 -16.85 13.96 8.12
C THR A 64 -17.59 15.24 7.75
N GLU A 65 -18.09 15.33 6.51
CA GLU A 65 -18.94 16.44 6.05
C GLU A 65 -20.22 16.55 6.89
N LEU A 66 -20.87 15.42 7.20
CA LEU A 66 -22.06 15.40 8.05
C LEU A 66 -21.74 15.88 9.47
N GLN A 67 -20.64 15.42 10.06
CA GLN A 67 -20.18 15.85 11.38
C GLN A 67 -19.90 17.36 11.42
N ASN A 68 -19.29 17.90 10.37
CA ASN A 68 -18.99 19.34 10.28
C ASN A 68 -20.26 20.19 10.18
N ARG A 69 -21.31 19.67 9.53
CA ARG A 69 -22.62 20.35 9.44
C ARG A 69 -23.43 20.27 10.73
N PHE A 70 -23.26 19.20 11.52
CA PHE A 70 -24.00 18.96 12.76
C PHE A 70 -23.04 18.59 13.91
N PRO A 71 -22.22 19.54 14.38
CA PRO A 71 -21.15 19.25 15.34
C PRO A 71 -21.65 18.70 16.68
N ASP A 72 -22.83 19.10 17.13
CA ASP A 72 -23.45 18.60 18.38
C ASP A 72 -23.85 17.12 18.30
N GLN A 73 -23.95 16.57 17.09
CA GLN A 73 -24.27 15.16 16.84
C GLN A 73 -23.02 14.30 16.60
N LYS A 74 -21.81 14.81 16.94
CA LYS A 74 -20.54 14.10 16.77
C LYS A 74 -20.53 12.68 17.37
N GLN A 75 -21.26 12.46 18.47
CA GLN A 75 -21.39 11.15 19.09
C GLN A 75 -21.98 10.07 18.16
N VAL A 76 -22.73 10.46 17.14
CA VAL A 76 -23.32 9.56 16.13
C VAL A 76 -22.33 9.26 15.00
N THR A 77 -21.60 10.28 14.52
CA THR A 77 -20.71 10.16 13.35
C THR A 77 -19.32 9.65 13.72
N GLN A 78 -18.75 10.09 14.85
CA GLN A 78 -17.37 9.81 15.22
C GLN A 78 -17.06 8.30 15.37
N PRO A 79 -17.92 7.47 15.99
CA PRO A 79 -17.67 6.03 16.05
C PRO A 79 -17.63 5.39 14.65
N ARG A 80 -18.49 5.84 13.73
CA ARG A 80 -18.54 5.35 12.34
C ARG A 80 -17.30 5.78 11.55
N ILE A 81 -16.86 7.02 11.71
CA ILE A 81 -15.60 7.52 11.13
C ILE A 81 -14.41 6.67 11.63
N ASN A 82 -14.33 6.44 12.94
CA ASN A 82 -13.27 5.62 13.54
C ASN A 82 -13.28 4.18 13.00
N LYS A 83 -14.47 3.59 12.81
CA LYS A 83 -14.64 2.26 12.23
C LYS A 83 -14.09 2.21 10.81
N TRP A 84 -14.51 3.12 9.94
CA TRP A 84 -14.04 3.15 8.56
C TRP A 84 -12.55 3.48 8.44
N ASN A 85 -11.99 4.31 9.31
CA ASN A 85 -10.55 4.55 9.36
C ASN A 85 -9.74 3.28 9.69
N ARG A 86 -10.27 2.41 10.57
CA ARG A 86 -9.64 1.10 10.85
C ARG A 86 -9.65 0.21 9.61
N VAL A 87 -10.78 0.16 8.91
CA VAL A 87 -10.91 -0.58 7.63
C VAL A 87 -9.90 -0.07 6.61
N ARG A 88 -9.90 1.24 6.36
CA ARG A 88 -8.95 1.89 5.44
C ARG A 88 -7.51 1.50 5.75
N THR A 89 -7.13 1.56 7.04
CA THR A 89 -5.78 1.22 7.50
C THR A 89 -5.44 -0.24 7.22
N GLN A 90 -6.36 -1.17 7.48
CA GLN A 90 -6.16 -2.59 7.22
C GLN A 90 -6.05 -2.88 5.72
N LEU A 91 -6.98 -2.36 4.91
CA LEU A 91 -6.95 -2.52 3.45
C LEU A 91 -5.65 -1.96 2.84
N THR A 92 -5.20 -0.78 3.31
CA THR A 92 -3.95 -0.17 2.83
C THR A 92 -2.74 -1.01 3.23
N ARG A 93 -2.72 -1.60 4.43
CA ARG A 93 -1.64 -2.51 4.84
C ARG A 93 -1.63 -3.77 3.99
N THR A 94 -2.79 -4.39 3.78
CA THR A 94 -2.95 -5.54 2.89
C THR A 94 -2.44 -5.24 1.48
N GLN A 95 -2.79 -4.08 0.92
CA GLN A 95 -2.32 -3.67 -0.41
C GLN A 95 -0.79 -3.56 -0.46
N LYS A 96 -0.18 -2.96 0.57
CA LYS A 96 1.28 -2.86 0.67
C LYS A 96 1.96 -4.22 0.80
N ASP A 97 1.39 -5.11 1.61
CA ASP A 97 1.92 -6.46 1.78
C ASP A 97 1.86 -7.25 0.46
N ILE A 98 0.76 -7.15 -0.28
CA ILE A 98 0.61 -7.77 -1.62
C ILE A 98 1.68 -7.22 -2.57
N GLN A 99 1.83 -5.90 -2.65
CA GLN A 99 2.83 -5.26 -3.50
C GLN A 99 4.24 -5.75 -3.17
N PHE A 100 4.58 -5.81 -1.88
CA PHE A 100 5.87 -6.31 -1.44
C PHE A 100 6.12 -7.77 -1.82
N GLN A 101 5.12 -8.66 -1.69
CA GLN A 101 5.27 -10.06 -2.10
C GLN A 101 5.43 -10.19 -3.63
N ILE A 102 4.72 -9.38 -4.41
CA ILE A 102 4.82 -9.34 -5.87
C ILE A 102 6.22 -8.90 -6.31
N GLU A 103 6.72 -7.79 -5.76
CA GLU A 103 8.06 -7.28 -6.07
C GLU A 103 9.13 -8.31 -5.69
N ARG A 104 8.98 -8.95 -4.53
CA ARG A 104 9.89 -10.02 -4.11
C ARG A 104 9.84 -11.22 -5.07
N ALA A 105 8.65 -11.64 -5.51
CA ALA A 105 8.51 -12.72 -6.47
C ALA A 105 9.17 -12.37 -7.83
N TYR A 106 9.05 -11.12 -8.26
CA TYR A 106 9.71 -10.62 -9.48
C TYR A 106 11.24 -10.60 -9.35
N VAL A 107 11.79 -10.18 -8.21
CA VAL A 107 13.24 -10.19 -8.01
C VAL A 107 13.79 -11.62 -8.00
N ILE A 108 13.08 -12.54 -7.34
CA ILE A 108 13.43 -13.98 -7.36
C ILE A 108 13.39 -14.51 -8.79
N TYR A 109 12.36 -14.18 -9.57
CA TYR A 109 12.26 -14.53 -11.00
C TYR A 109 13.46 -14.14 -11.82
N LYS A 110 13.84 -12.86 -11.74
CA LYS A 110 14.95 -12.33 -12.51
C LYS A 110 16.27 -12.99 -12.10
N THR A 111 16.44 -13.27 -10.80
CA THR A 111 17.61 -13.96 -10.28
C THR A 111 17.69 -15.40 -10.80
N GLU A 112 16.61 -16.17 -10.63
CA GLU A 112 16.60 -17.59 -10.99
C GLU A 112 16.69 -17.81 -12.51
N GLN A 113 16.02 -16.99 -13.32
CA GLN A 113 16.04 -17.14 -14.78
C GLN A 113 17.27 -16.56 -15.46
N GLU A 114 17.69 -15.35 -15.08
CA GLU A 114 18.74 -14.64 -15.83
C GLU A 114 20.13 -14.82 -15.24
N ILE A 115 20.22 -15.11 -13.95
CA ILE A 115 21.51 -15.27 -13.26
C ILE A 115 21.82 -16.75 -13.09
N GLU A 116 20.85 -17.54 -12.58
CA GLU A 116 21.08 -18.95 -12.24
C GLU A 116 20.68 -19.94 -13.35
N GLY A 117 19.82 -19.51 -14.30
CA GLY A 117 19.38 -20.33 -15.44
C GLY A 117 18.52 -21.53 -15.08
N THR A 118 17.74 -21.45 -13.99
CA THR A 118 16.91 -22.58 -13.50
C THR A 118 15.42 -22.43 -13.87
N GLU A 119 14.74 -23.57 -14.16
CA GLU A 119 13.29 -23.62 -14.48
C GLU A 119 12.39 -23.91 -13.26
N GLN A 120 12.94 -23.97 -12.04
CA GLN A 120 12.23 -24.40 -10.81
C GLN A 120 11.15 -23.40 -10.31
N PHE A 121 10.93 -22.37 -11.11
CA PHE A 121 10.32 -21.07 -10.88
C PHE A 121 8.84 -21.06 -10.40
N THR A 122 8.16 -22.21 -10.43
CA THR A 122 6.69 -22.23 -10.32
C THR A 122 6.14 -22.45 -8.90
N ALA A 123 6.91 -22.91 -7.92
CA ALA A 123 6.37 -23.21 -6.59
C ALA A 123 6.40 -22.00 -5.63
N THR A 124 7.55 -21.32 -5.52
CA THR A 124 7.74 -20.21 -4.56
C THR A 124 7.01 -18.94 -4.98
N ALA A 125 7.10 -18.55 -6.25
CA ALA A 125 6.36 -17.40 -6.79
C ALA A 125 4.84 -17.61 -6.70
N LYS A 126 4.38 -18.85 -6.96
CA LYS A 126 2.97 -19.23 -6.81
C LYS A 126 2.50 -19.19 -5.36
N ALA A 127 3.31 -19.67 -4.41
CA ALA A 127 3.00 -19.57 -2.98
C ALA A 127 2.94 -18.10 -2.49
N LEU A 128 3.75 -17.21 -3.05
CA LEU A 128 3.69 -15.77 -2.75
C LEU A 128 2.43 -15.11 -3.34
N ILE A 129 2.00 -15.53 -4.53
CA ILE A 129 0.74 -15.13 -5.15
C ILE A 129 -0.47 -15.66 -4.36
N GLU A 130 -0.42 -16.90 -3.88
CA GLU A 130 -1.47 -17.49 -3.03
C GLU A 130 -1.60 -16.74 -1.70
N LYS A 131 -0.48 -16.34 -1.07
CA LYS A 131 -0.49 -15.48 0.12
C LYS A 131 -1.11 -14.11 -0.14
N ALA A 132 -0.84 -13.52 -1.30
CA ALA A 132 -1.48 -12.27 -1.70
C ALA A 132 -3.00 -12.44 -1.84
N ASP A 133 -3.44 -13.58 -2.38
CA ASP A 133 -4.86 -13.93 -2.53
C ASP A 133 -5.57 -14.18 -1.19
N GLU A 134 -4.91 -14.86 -0.25
CA GLU A 134 -5.41 -15.04 1.11
C GLU A 134 -5.59 -13.69 1.84
N ALA A 135 -4.62 -12.78 1.70
CA ALA A 135 -4.70 -11.45 2.28
C ALA A 135 -5.89 -10.64 1.73
N LEU A 136 -6.24 -10.85 0.45
CA LEU A 136 -7.43 -10.25 -0.19
C LEU A 136 -8.74 -10.81 0.35
N ASN A 137 -8.83 -12.11 0.59
CA ASN A 137 -10.02 -12.72 1.19
C ASN A 137 -10.28 -12.24 2.61
N ILE A 138 -9.21 -12.01 3.39
CA ILE A 138 -9.30 -11.40 4.73
C ILE A 138 -9.81 -9.95 4.64
N ALA A 139 -9.32 -9.16 3.67
CA ALA A 139 -9.80 -7.81 3.42
C ALA A 139 -11.30 -7.78 3.06
N LYS A 140 -11.77 -8.73 2.25
CA LYS A 140 -13.17 -8.86 1.86
C LYS A 140 -14.08 -9.22 3.05
N SER A 141 -13.72 -10.23 3.84
CA SER A 141 -14.51 -10.65 5.00
C SER A 141 -14.62 -9.55 6.07
N MET A 142 -13.57 -8.76 6.24
CA MET A 142 -13.59 -7.60 7.15
C MET A 142 -14.55 -6.50 6.68
N THR A 143 -14.69 -6.32 5.37
CA THR A 143 -15.64 -5.35 4.80
C THR A 143 -17.08 -5.80 5.06
N GLU A 144 -17.36 -7.09 4.87
CA GLU A 144 -18.68 -7.71 5.08
C GLU A 144 -19.11 -7.67 6.57
N VAL A 145 -18.25 -8.07 7.50
CA VAL A 145 -18.53 -8.04 8.96
C VAL A 145 -18.85 -6.61 9.47
N ILE A 146 -18.34 -5.59 8.77
CA ILE A 146 -18.49 -4.19 9.14
C ILE A 146 -19.75 -3.56 8.55
N GLU A 147 -20.21 -4.00 7.37
CA GLU A 147 -21.51 -3.62 6.82
C GLU A 147 -22.67 -4.24 7.61
N GLU A 148 -22.52 -5.49 8.08
CA GLU A 148 -23.50 -6.16 8.93
C GLU A 148 -23.70 -5.45 10.28
N SER A 149 -22.61 -4.98 10.88
CA SER A 149 -22.66 -4.21 12.15
C SER A 149 -22.98 -2.72 11.97
N ALA A 150 -23.42 -2.29 10.78
CA ALA A 150 -23.97 -0.95 10.55
C ALA A 150 -25.51 -0.93 10.56
N HIS A 151 -26.17 -2.09 10.65
CA HIS A 151 -27.62 -2.26 10.71
C HIS A 151 -28.22 -2.22 12.13
N TYR A 152 -27.46 -1.75 13.12
CA TYR A 152 -27.92 -1.49 14.48
C TYR A 152 -27.75 -0.01 14.86
#